data_AF-A0A3N4HXJ1-F1
#
_entry.id   AF-A0A3N4HXJ1-F1
#
_cell.length_a   1.000
_cell.length_b   1.000
_cell.length_c   1.000
_cell.angle_alpha   90.00
_cell.angle_beta   90.00
_cell.angle_gamma   90.00
#
_symmetry.space_group_name_H-M   'P 1'
#
loop_
_entity.id
_entity.type
_entity.pdbx_description
1 polymer ?
#
loop_
_entity_poly.entity_id
_entity_poly.type
_entity_poly.pdbx_seq_one_letter_code
_entity_poly.pdbx_strand_id
1 'polypeptide(L)'
;NDKKDVEGYAAEVLGLVIDTITMELRLSPEKLRKTRTLLKRAMRLTPSTTPEIPLVELQRLTGFLNFCAKAVPLGRTFLRRLWAATTGSPSTSVPLTPAMLLDMSWWLQFLDSWAGCFWSVDEHSHENIAVLELRAIELALHLWGPRWSQCHLVIYTDNKLAFHGLSSRDTRMGGLLPPIPHQILTLLPRTRNFKAYAGWCRSQGLLPPYFPADPRLVEQWLVARAEERNPKPLQPATISAGLTGLISYHTDRGITTDFRTPRIKRILAGITRILGVKPTRERAPLTRDLLLKIFLSSWPPSLLNSNHVRLTIAASFAVAFTGFLRVGEFTYTARDLDRPDFHLLFLTRASVSISSTGDVARLLLPRSKTDPNRGGIPIYLARADDVFCPVRLL
;
A
#
# COMPACT_ATOMS: atom_id res chain seq x y z
N ASN A 1 2.48 13.43 41.34
CA ASN A 1 2.57 12.21 42.18
C ASN A 1 2.71 11.02 41.27
N ASP A 2 3.90 10.86 40.70
CA ASP A 2 4.22 9.70 39.86
C ASP A 2 4.78 8.64 40.80
N LYS A 3 3.98 7.61 41.07
CA LYS A 3 4.45 6.45 41.84
C LYS A 3 5.36 5.64 40.92
N LYS A 4 6.67 5.82 41.07
CA LYS A 4 7.65 4.90 40.49
C LYS A 4 7.58 3.59 41.26
N ASP A 5 7.58 2.46 40.55
CA ASP A 5 7.67 1.15 41.19
C ASP A 5 9.07 0.95 41.80
N VAL A 6 9.18 0.05 42.79
CA VAL A 6 10.37 -0.18 43.63
C VAL A 6 11.63 -0.54 42.83
N GLU A 7 11.48 -1.00 41.59
CA GLU A 7 12.57 -1.42 40.70
C GLU A 7 12.87 -0.43 39.55
N GLY A 8 12.09 0.65 39.38
CA GLY A 8 12.38 1.72 38.41
C GLY A 8 12.10 1.44 36.93
N TYR A 9 11.70 0.22 36.56
CA TYR A 9 11.43 -0.18 35.18
C TYR A 9 9.99 0.05 34.70
N ALA A 10 9.05 0.18 35.64
CA ALA A 10 7.66 0.53 35.37
C ALA A 10 7.32 1.89 36.00
N ALA A 11 6.72 2.79 35.21
CA ALA A 11 6.29 4.10 35.68
C ALA A 11 4.82 4.35 35.33
N GLU A 12 4.01 4.74 36.32
CA GLU A 12 2.65 5.25 36.07
C GLU A 12 2.70 6.74 35.78
N VAL A 13 2.35 7.13 34.54
CA VAL A 13 2.29 8.51 34.07
C VAL A 13 0.88 8.80 33.57
N LEU A 14 0.20 9.78 34.18
CA LEU A 14 -1.16 10.21 33.81
C LEU A 14 -2.23 9.10 33.82
N GLY A 15 -2.01 7.99 34.53
CA GLY A 15 -2.90 6.83 34.59
C GLY A 15 -2.62 5.76 33.52
N LEU A 16 -1.49 5.87 32.83
CA LEU A 16 -0.93 4.83 31.96
C LEU A 16 0.31 4.27 32.64
N VAL A 17 0.47 2.95 32.65
CA VAL A 17 1.68 2.29 33.12
C VAL A 17 2.54 1.99 31.91
N ILE A 18 3.77 2.50 31.94
CA ILE A 18 4.81 2.28 30.94
C ILE A 18 5.78 1.28 31.54
N ASP A 19 5.95 0.13 30.90
CA ASP A 19 6.95 -0.87 31.26
C ASP A 19 8.08 -0.88 30.22
N THR A 20 9.28 -0.50 30.67
CA THR A 20 10.46 -0.36 29.80
C THR A 20 11.16 -1.68 29.50
N ILE A 21 10.89 -2.74 30.25
CA ILE A 21 11.47 -4.07 30.01
C ILE A 21 10.63 -4.83 28.99
N THR A 22 9.31 -4.84 29.16
CA THR A 22 8.39 -5.49 28.21
C THR A 22 8.07 -4.60 27.01
N MET A 23 8.43 -3.31 27.06
CA MET A 23 8.12 -2.29 26.05
C MET A 23 6.61 -2.11 25.84
N GLU A 24 5.85 -2.09 26.94
CA GLU A 24 4.40 -2.09 26.95
C GLU A 24 3.80 -0.80 27.53
N LEU A 25 2.74 -0.31 26.87
CA LEU A 25 1.88 0.74 27.40
C LEU A 25 0.51 0.17 27.79
N ARG A 26 0.22 0.12 29.10
CA ARG A 26 -1.05 -0.40 29.64
C ARG A 26 -1.84 0.64 30.41
N LEU A 27 -3.16 0.46 30.50
CA LEU A 27 -3.99 1.26 31.41
C LEU A 27 -3.70 0.84 32.85
N SER A 28 -3.61 1.80 33.78
CA SER A 28 -3.46 1.43 35.18
C SER A 28 -4.69 0.66 35.69
N PRO A 29 -4.54 -0.25 36.67
CA PRO A 29 -5.64 -1.07 37.18
C PRO A 29 -6.84 -0.23 37.64
N GLU A 30 -6.58 0.96 38.20
CA GLU A 30 -7.62 1.89 38.61
C GLU A 30 -8.41 2.44 37.41
N LYS A 31 -7.73 2.81 36.32
CA LYS A 31 -8.38 3.28 35.09
C LYS A 31 -9.16 2.17 34.42
N LEU A 32 -8.62 0.94 34.36
CA LEU A 32 -9.35 -0.22 33.84
C LEU A 32 -10.66 -0.47 34.61
N ARG A 33 -10.60 -0.44 35.94
CA ARG A 33 -11.78 -0.58 36.80
C ARG A 33 -12.79 0.53 36.50
N LYS A 34 -12.33 1.78 36.41
CA LYS A 34 -13.19 2.93 36.10
C LYS A 34 -13.86 2.79 34.73
N THR A 35 -13.13 2.33 33.70
CA THR A 35 -13.68 2.11 32.36
C THR A 35 -14.79 1.06 32.38
N ARG A 36 -14.54 -0.08 33.04
CA ARG A 36 -15.53 -1.15 33.20
C ARG A 36 -16.77 -0.66 33.93
N THR A 37 -16.62 0.11 35.00
CA THR A 37 -17.75 0.66 35.76
C THR A 37 -18.59 1.61 34.90
N LEU A 38 -17.96 2.51 34.14
CA LEU A 38 -18.67 3.45 33.28
C LEU A 38 -19.42 2.75 32.13
N LEU A 39 -18.79 1.77 31.48
CA LEU A 39 -19.44 0.97 30.42
C LEU A 39 -20.62 0.15 30.97
N LYS A 40 -20.43 -0.57 32.09
CA LYS A 40 -21.49 -1.35 32.71
C LYS A 40 -22.64 -0.46 33.19
N ARG A 41 -22.35 0.75 33.70
CA ARG A 41 -23.38 1.71 34.10
C ARG A 41 -24.18 2.21 32.89
N ALA A 42 -23.49 2.63 31.83
CA ALA A 42 -24.12 3.07 30.59
C ALA A 42 -25.03 2.00 29.97
N MET A 43 -24.63 0.72 30.02
CA MET A 43 -25.44 -0.41 29.53
C MET A 43 -26.57 -0.84 30.48
N ARG A 44 -26.44 -0.60 31.79
CA ARG A 44 -27.46 -0.96 32.81
C ARG A 44 -28.59 0.04 32.92
N LEU A 45 -28.35 1.30 32.55
CA LEU A 45 -29.39 2.33 32.43
C LEU A 45 -30.38 2.02 31.28
N THR A 46 -30.17 0.91 30.58
CA THR A 46 -30.82 0.56 29.34
C THR A 46 -31.65 -0.75 29.35
N PRO A 47 -32.55 -1.03 30.33
CA PRO A 47 -33.36 -2.26 30.29
C PRO A 47 -34.68 -2.12 29.50
N SER A 48 -35.00 -0.93 29.00
CA SER A 48 -36.30 -0.56 28.41
C SER A 48 -36.39 -0.81 26.90
N THR A 49 -37.63 -0.94 26.38
CA THR A 49 -38.01 -1.01 24.96
C THR A 49 -37.46 0.13 24.10
N THR A 50 -37.07 1.26 24.71
CA THR A 50 -36.31 2.35 24.08
C THR A 50 -35.07 2.71 24.92
N PRO A 51 -33.86 2.31 24.47
CA PRO A 51 -32.62 2.52 25.21
C PRO A 51 -32.15 3.99 25.13
N GLU A 52 -32.19 4.76 26.21
CA GLU A 52 -31.71 6.15 26.25
C GLU A 52 -30.65 6.38 27.32
N ILE A 53 -29.72 7.31 27.06
CA ILE A 53 -28.69 7.76 28.00
C ILE A 53 -28.65 9.28 28.09
N PRO A 54 -28.47 9.90 29.27
CA PRO A 54 -28.26 11.34 29.36
C PRO A 54 -27.04 11.78 28.54
N LEU A 55 -27.16 12.88 27.79
CA LEU A 55 -26.09 13.39 26.92
C LEU A 55 -24.78 13.63 27.69
N VAL A 56 -24.89 14.20 28.90
CA VAL A 56 -23.75 14.44 29.79
C VAL A 56 -23.04 13.15 30.18
N GLU A 57 -23.78 12.06 30.38
CA GLU A 57 -23.21 10.76 30.74
C GLU A 57 -22.53 10.11 29.53
N LEU A 58 -23.10 10.25 28.33
CA LEU A 58 -22.48 9.80 27.09
C LEU A 58 -21.19 10.57 26.80
N GLN A 59 -21.16 11.90 26.96
CA GLN A 59 -19.97 12.73 26.78
C GLN A 59 -18.85 12.38 27.78
N ARG A 60 -19.21 12.11 29.04
CA ARG A 60 -18.25 11.63 30.06
C ARG A 60 -17.66 10.28 29.68
N LEU A 61 -18.50 9.36 29.20
CA LEU A 61 -18.05 8.04 28.74
C LEU A 61 -17.13 8.16 27.52
N THR A 62 -17.53 8.89 26.47
CA THR A 62 -16.74 9.04 25.24
C THR A 62 -15.41 9.75 25.49
N GLY A 63 -15.40 10.78 26.34
CA GLY A 63 -14.17 11.46 26.74
C GLY A 63 -13.21 10.53 27.47
N PHE A 64 -13.73 9.71 28.40
CA PHE A 64 -12.90 8.76 29.14
C PHE A 64 -12.40 7.59 28.28
N LEU A 65 -13.24 7.07 27.39
CA LEU A 65 -12.82 6.04 26.44
C LEU A 65 -11.82 6.57 25.41
N ASN A 66 -11.91 7.84 25.00
CA ASN A 66 -10.90 8.47 24.14
C ASN A 66 -9.53 8.55 24.83
N PHE A 67 -9.51 8.81 26.14
CA PHE A 67 -8.29 8.68 26.93
C PHE A 67 -7.79 7.22 26.93
N CYS A 68 -8.67 6.25 27.18
CA CYS A 68 -8.31 4.82 27.20
C CYS A 68 -7.77 4.34 25.85
N ALA A 69 -8.27 4.88 24.75
CA ALA A 69 -7.82 4.56 23.39
C ALA A 69 -6.36 4.94 23.10
N LYS A 70 -5.66 5.63 24.01
CA LYS A 70 -4.20 5.82 23.94
C LYS A 70 -3.41 4.53 24.21
N ALA A 71 -3.95 3.63 25.03
CA ALA A 71 -3.34 2.34 25.38
C ALA A 71 -4.16 1.13 24.91
N VAL A 72 -5.28 1.38 24.23
CA VAL A 72 -6.15 0.35 23.66
C VAL A 72 -6.09 0.46 22.14
N PRO A 73 -5.37 -0.45 21.46
CA PRO A 73 -5.31 -0.47 20.00
C PRO A 73 -6.71 -0.53 19.41
N LEU A 74 -6.95 0.25 18.34
CA LEU A 74 -8.24 0.34 17.65
C LEU A 74 -9.40 0.87 18.50
N GLY A 75 -9.19 1.27 19.76
CA GLY A 75 -10.26 1.81 20.61
C GLY A 75 -11.02 2.97 19.94
N ARG A 76 -10.31 3.83 19.20
CA ARG A 76 -10.92 4.97 18.47
C ARG A 76 -11.95 4.57 17.41
N THR A 77 -11.83 3.40 16.78
CA THR A 77 -12.79 2.97 15.73
C THR A 77 -14.17 2.69 16.33
N PHE A 78 -14.21 2.21 17.58
CA PHE A 78 -15.43 1.94 18.35
C PHE A 78 -15.95 3.17 19.11
N LEU A 79 -15.35 4.35 18.88
CA LEU A 79 -15.82 5.63 19.45
C LEU A 79 -16.59 6.48 18.45
N ARG A 80 -16.44 6.23 17.14
CA ARG A 80 -17.03 7.09 16.10
C ARG A 80 -18.55 7.23 16.24
N ARG A 81 -19.27 6.13 16.44
CA ARG A 81 -20.75 6.13 16.58
C ARG A 81 -21.18 6.84 17.86
N LEU A 82 -20.44 6.64 18.94
CA LEU A 82 -20.70 7.31 20.22
C LEU A 82 -20.45 8.82 20.13
N TRP A 83 -19.39 9.26 19.44
CA TRP A 83 -19.09 10.67 19.19
C TRP A 83 -20.13 11.33 18.29
N ALA A 84 -20.53 10.68 17.20
CA ALA A 84 -21.58 11.20 16.32
C ALA A 84 -22.90 11.42 17.06
N ALA A 85 -23.22 10.56 18.02
CA ALA A 85 -24.40 10.71 18.87
C ALA A 85 -24.29 11.87 19.89
N THR A 86 -23.08 12.42 20.11
CA THR A 86 -22.87 13.62 20.95
C THR A 86 -22.87 14.93 20.16
N THR A 87 -22.74 14.89 18.83
CA THR A 87 -22.68 16.09 17.98
C THR A 87 -24.07 16.50 17.49
N GLY A 88 -24.49 17.73 17.80
CA GLY A 88 -25.70 18.34 17.23
C GLY A 88 -27.03 17.95 17.91
N SER A 89 -27.01 17.31 19.09
CA SER A 89 -28.24 16.92 19.79
C SER A 89 -28.74 18.05 20.71
N PRO A 90 -29.94 18.64 20.47
CA PRO A 90 -30.55 19.62 21.37
C PRO A 90 -31.23 18.99 22.59
N SER A 91 -31.29 17.65 22.64
CA SER A 91 -31.94 16.86 23.69
C SER A 91 -31.03 16.60 24.89
N THR A 92 -31.62 16.54 26.09
CA THR A 92 -30.93 16.14 27.33
C THR A 92 -30.61 14.64 27.36
N SER A 93 -31.31 13.82 26.56
CA SER A 93 -31.08 12.38 26.40
C SER A 93 -30.82 12.00 24.93
N VAL A 94 -30.00 10.96 24.74
CA VAL A 94 -29.61 10.41 23.44
C VAL A 94 -30.06 8.95 23.34
N PRO A 95 -30.79 8.56 22.29
CA PRO A 95 -31.15 7.16 22.06
C PRO A 95 -29.91 6.35 21.64
N LEU A 96 -29.69 5.22 22.31
CA LEU A 96 -28.60 4.30 22.03
C LEU A 96 -29.01 3.32 20.93
N THR A 97 -28.35 3.41 19.78
CA THR A 97 -28.57 2.43 18.72
C THR A 97 -27.99 1.05 19.10
N PRO A 98 -28.53 -0.06 18.57
CA PRO A 98 -27.95 -1.39 18.79
C PRO A 98 -26.46 -1.46 18.40
N ALA A 99 -26.04 -0.71 17.39
CA ALA A 99 -24.64 -0.60 16.97
C ALA A 99 -23.74 0.05 18.03
N MET A 100 -24.26 1.03 18.79
CA MET A 100 -23.54 1.65 19.91
C MET A 100 -23.41 0.68 21.09
N LEU A 101 -24.44 -0.14 21.35
CA LEU A 101 -24.37 -1.17 22.38
C LEU A 101 -23.35 -2.26 22.02
N LEU A 102 -23.22 -2.60 20.74
CA LEU A 102 -22.16 -3.48 20.24
C LEU A 102 -20.76 -2.87 20.41
N ASP A 103 -20.61 -1.55 20.22
CA ASP A 103 -19.34 -0.88 20.50
C ASP A 103 -18.97 -0.95 21.98
N MET A 104 -19.93 -0.70 22.87
CA MET A 104 -19.73 -0.78 24.32
C MET A 104 -19.42 -2.20 24.78
N SER A 105 -20.09 -3.20 24.22
CA SER A 105 -19.83 -4.61 24.53
C SER A 105 -18.45 -5.05 24.01
N TRP A 106 -18.03 -4.57 22.84
CA TRP A 106 -16.67 -4.78 22.33
C TRP A 106 -15.63 -4.26 23.31
N TRP A 107 -15.80 -3.03 23.83
CA TRP A 107 -14.88 -2.47 24.82
C TRP A 107 -14.79 -3.33 26.08
N LEU A 108 -15.90 -3.86 26.59
CA LEU A 108 -15.88 -4.74 27.77
C LEU A 108 -15.16 -6.07 27.48
N GLN A 109 -15.49 -6.74 26.37
CA GLN A 109 -14.88 -8.02 25.99
C GLN A 109 -13.38 -7.86 25.68
N PHE A 110 -13.02 -6.78 25.02
CA PHE A 110 -11.63 -6.47 24.69
C PHE A 110 -10.83 -6.20 25.98
N LEU A 111 -11.31 -5.34 26.87
CA LEU A 111 -10.61 -5.04 28.13
C LEU A 111 -10.50 -6.24 29.08
N ASP A 112 -11.33 -7.28 28.92
CA ASP A 112 -11.24 -8.52 29.70
C ASP A 112 -10.26 -9.53 29.12
N SER A 113 -10.05 -9.50 27.80
CA SER A 113 -9.12 -10.41 27.09
C SER A 113 -7.75 -9.78 26.82
N TRP A 114 -7.65 -8.45 26.89
CA TRP A 114 -6.45 -7.71 26.54
C TRP A 114 -5.53 -7.50 27.75
N ALA A 115 -4.35 -8.12 27.72
CA ALA A 115 -3.34 -8.03 28.77
C ALA A 115 -2.64 -6.66 28.85
N GLY A 116 -2.96 -5.71 27.95
CA GLY A 116 -2.46 -4.34 28.00
C GLY A 116 -1.24 -4.02 27.12
N CYS A 117 -0.96 -4.82 26.09
CA CYS A 117 0.29 -4.71 25.33
C CYS A 117 0.15 -3.82 24.08
N PHE A 118 0.44 -2.52 24.15
CA PHE A 118 0.73 -1.71 22.96
C PHE A 118 2.24 -1.52 22.79
N TRP A 119 2.77 -1.89 21.62
CA TRP A 119 4.13 -1.59 21.20
C TRP A 119 4.23 -0.10 20.86
N SER A 120 5.00 0.64 21.65
CA SER A 120 5.39 2.01 21.30
C SER A 120 6.30 1.96 20.08
N VAL A 121 5.81 2.41 18.92
CA VAL A 121 6.69 2.82 17.82
C VAL A 121 7.17 4.24 18.13
N ASP A 122 8.47 4.44 17.95
CA ASP A 122 9.24 5.64 18.26
C ASP A 122 8.53 6.98 18.10
N GLU A 123 8.88 7.86 19.04
CA GLU A 123 8.51 9.26 19.14
C GLU A 123 8.77 10.08 17.87
N HIS A 124 7.75 10.86 17.48
CA HIS A 124 7.86 12.16 16.81
C HIS A 124 8.49 12.26 15.41
N SER A 125 8.22 11.32 14.50
CA SER A 125 8.06 11.73 13.09
C SER A 125 6.61 12.12 12.85
N HIS A 126 6.37 13.25 12.18
CA HIS A 126 5.07 13.63 11.61
C HIS A 126 4.64 12.57 10.57
N GLU A 127 4.29 11.36 11.01
CA GLU A 127 3.80 10.32 10.13
C GLU A 127 2.45 10.77 9.59
N ASN A 128 2.36 10.80 8.26
CA ASN A 128 1.15 11.17 7.54
C ASN A 128 -0.03 10.32 8.05
N ILE A 129 -1.20 10.92 8.28
CA ILE A 129 -2.40 10.23 8.78
C ILE A 129 -2.75 8.95 7.99
N ALA A 130 -2.40 8.92 6.69
CA ALA A 130 -2.51 7.73 5.85
C ALA A 130 -1.69 6.52 6.35
N VAL A 131 -0.52 6.76 6.96
CA VAL A 131 0.35 5.74 7.55
C VAL A 131 -0.36 5.08 8.73
N LEU A 132 -0.93 5.89 9.62
CA LEU A 132 -1.61 5.41 10.83
C LEU A 132 -2.86 4.59 10.49
N GLU A 133 -3.62 5.00 9.47
CA GLU A 133 -4.75 4.22 8.97
C GLU A 133 -4.33 2.87 8.38
N LEU A 134 -3.26 2.83 7.59
CA LEU A 134 -2.75 1.59 7.02
C LEU A 134 -2.21 0.64 8.11
N ARG A 135 -1.57 1.16 9.16
CA ARG A 135 -1.11 0.37 10.32
C ARG A 135 -2.26 -0.22 11.11
N ALA A 136 -3.36 0.51 11.26
CA ALA A 136 -4.58 -0.01 11.89
C ALA A 136 -5.18 -1.18 11.08
N ILE A 137 -5.18 -1.07 9.75
CA ILE A 137 -5.64 -2.13 8.84
C ILE A 137 -4.72 -3.36 8.92
N GLU A 138 -3.41 -3.16 8.92
CA GLU A 138 -2.42 -4.23 9.07
C GLU A 138 -2.61 -5.00 10.38
N LEU A 139 -2.68 -4.29 11.50
CA LEU A 139 -2.88 -4.88 12.81
C LEU A 139 -4.18 -5.70 12.84
N ALA A 140 -5.24 -5.17 12.22
CA ALA A 140 -6.51 -5.87 12.13
C ALA A 140 -6.42 -7.18 11.32
N LEU A 141 -5.71 -7.15 10.19
CA LEU A 141 -5.43 -8.35 9.40
C LEU A 141 -4.56 -9.37 10.15
N HIS A 142 -3.61 -8.91 10.97
CA HIS A 142 -2.75 -9.81 11.74
C HIS A 142 -3.53 -10.51 12.86
N LEU A 143 -4.36 -9.76 13.60
CA LEU A 143 -5.12 -10.27 14.73
C LEU A 143 -6.31 -11.14 14.30
N TRP A 144 -7.05 -10.72 13.27
CA TRP A 144 -8.30 -11.36 12.88
C TRP A 144 -8.26 -12.02 11.51
N GLY A 145 -7.19 -11.86 10.73
CA GLY A 145 -7.02 -12.53 9.44
C GLY A 145 -7.27 -14.04 9.48
N PRO A 146 -6.76 -14.79 10.49
CA PRO A 146 -7.09 -16.21 10.64
C PRO A 146 -8.59 -16.50 10.81
N ARG A 147 -9.33 -15.60 11.47
CA ARG A 147 -10.79 -15.72 11.66
C ARG A 147 -11.60 -15.23 10.47
N TRP A 148 -11.01 -14.40 9.62
CA TRP A 148 -11.62 -13.92 8.37
C TRP A 148 -11.27 -14.81 7.17
N SER A 149 -10.67 -15.98 7.41
CA SER A 149 -10.41 -16.95 6.36
C SER A 149 -11.73 -17.29 5.65
N GLN A 150 -11.73 -17.19 4.32
CA GLN A 150 -12.91 -17.39 3.44
C GLN A 150 -13.98 -16.28 3.45
N CYS A 151 -13.78 -15.17 4.17
CA CYS A 151 -14.67 -14.01 4.11
C CYS A 151 -14.24 -13.00 3.04
N HIS A 152 -15.20 -12.24 2.51
CA HIS A 152 -14.92 -11.07 1.67
C HIS A 152 -14.74 -9.84 2.57
N LEU A 153 -13.50 -9.45 2.83
CA LEU A 153 -13.20 -8.25 3.62
C LEU A 153 -13.41 -6.98 2.79
N VAL A 154 -14.27 -6.09 3.26
CA VAL A 154 -14.46 -4.74 2.71
C VAL A 154 -13.89 -3.75 3.71
N ILE A 155 -12.85 -3.02 3.30
CA ILE A 155 -12.19 -2.01 4.13
C ILE A 155 -12.65 -0.64 3.67
N TYR A 156 -13.25 0.12 4.58
CA TYR A 156 -13.62 1.51 4.35
C TYR A 156 -12.51 2.40 4.90
N THR A 157 -11.90 3.19 4.02
CA THR A 157 -10.97 4.27 4.37
C THR A 157 -11.48 5.54 3.68
N ASP A 158 -11.54 6.64 4.42
CA ASP A 158 -11.83 7.98 3.92
C ASP A 158 -10.56 8.69 3.41
N ASN A 159 -9.39 8.06 3.60
CA ASN A 159 -8.12 8.54 3.11
C ASN A 159 -7.82 8.04 1.70
N LYS A 160 -7.85 8.97 0.74
CA LYS A 160 -7.57 8.68 -0.67
C LYS A 160 -6.17 8.08 -0.89
N LEU A 161 -5.16 8.45 -0.09
CA LEU A 161 -3.81 7.89 -0.20
C LEU A 161 -3.77 6.42 0.27
N ALA A 162 -4.45 6.11 1.39
CA ALA A 162 -4.58 4.72 1.85
C ALA A 162 -5.37 3.87 0.85
N PHE A 163 -6.47 4.41 0.30
CA PHE A 163 -7.25 3.75 -0.76
C PHE A 163 -6.41 3.44 -1.99
N HIS A 164 -5.67 4.43 -2.50
CA HIS A 164 -4.80 4.23 -3.66
C HIS A 164 -3.63 3.30 -3.36
N GLY A 165 -3.04 3.35 -2.17
CA GLY A 165 -1.99 2.39 -1.75
C GLY A 165 -2.48 0.95 -1.75
N LEU A 166 -3.67 0.70 -1.16
CA LEU A 166 -4.30 -0.63 -1.12
C LEU A 166 -4.77 -1.10 -2.51
N SER A 167 -5.26 -0.18 -3.33
CA SER A 167 -5.83 -0.50 -4.65
C SER A 167 -4.76 -0.68 -5.73
N SER A 168 -3.69 0.13 -5.70
CA SER A 168 -2.66 0.17 -6.75
C SER A 168 -1.63 -0.95 -6.64
N ARG A 169 -1.55 -1.66 -5.51
CA ARG A 169 -0.56 -2.71 -5.23
C ARG A 169 0.90 -2.21 -5.34
N ASP A 170 1.12 -0.90 -5.30
CA ASP A 170 2.45 -0.29 -5.38
C ASP A 170 2.86 0.19 -3.97
N THR A 171 3.89 -0.45 -3.42
CA THR A 171 4.27 -0.39 -1.99
C THR A 171 5.10 0.83 -1.61
N ARG A 172 5.36 1.75 -2.55
CA ARG A 172 6.32 2.84 -2.37
C ARG A 172 5.77 4.14 -2.97
N MET A 173 4.67 4.67 -2.44
CA MET A 173 4.21 6.00 -2.84
C MET A 173 5.18 7.05 -2.26
N GLY A 174 6.16 7.48 -3.08
CA GLY A 174 7.01 8.66 -2.83
C GLY A 174 7.76 8.75 -1.50
N GLY A 175 8.19 7.63 -0.90
CA GLY A 175 8.94 7.65 0.37
C GLY A 175 8.14 8.12 1.61
N LEU A 176 6.86 8.47 1.45
CA LEU A 176 5.99 9.01 2.50
C LEU A 176 5.27 7.94 3.34
N LEU A 177 5.25 6.70 2.86
CA LEU A 177 4.67 5.56 3.56
C LEU A 177 5.80 4.54 3.85
N PRO A 178 6.01 4.13 5.11
CA PRO A 178 6.91 3.02 5.41
C PRO A 178 6.46 1.76 4.66
N PRO A 179 7.33 0.75 4.44
CA PRO A 179 7.06 -0.46 3.65
C PRO A 179 5.96 -1.39 4.20
N ILE A 180 5.16 -0.94 5.16
CA ILE A 180 3.99 -1.56 5.78
C ILE A 180 3.05 -2.25 4.77
N PRO A 181 2.78 -1.72 3.56
CA PRO A 181 1.93 -2.42 2.59
C PRO A 181 2.51 -3.75 2.11
N HIS A 182 3.82 -3.99 2.25
CA HIS A 182 4.43 -5.27 1.85
C HIS A 182 3.94 -6.41 2.75
N GLN A 183 3.76 -6.17 4.06
CA GLN A 183 3.21 -7.16 4.99
C GLN A 183 1.69 -7.36 4.76
N ILE A 184 0.94 -6.27 4.54
CA ILE A 184 -0.48 -6.34 4.16
C ILE A 184 -0.68 -7.12 2.83
N LEU A 185 0.18 -6.90 1.83
CA LEU A 185 0.13 -7.61 0.54
C LEU A 185 0.54 -9.09 0.67
N THR A 186 1.40 -9.44 1.63
CA THR A 186 1.69 -10.85 1.94
C THR A 186 0.49 -11.53 2.63
N LEU A 187 -0.27 -10.80 3.45
CA LEU A 187 -1.45 -11.31 4.16
C LEU A 187 -2.71 -11.40 3.29
N LEU A 188 -2.88 -10.46 2.35
CA LEU A 188 -3.97 -10.54 1.38
C LEU A 188 -3.75 -11.78 0.49
N PRO A 189 -4.74 -12.69 0.37
CA PRO A 189 -4.69 -13.64 -0.72
C PRO A 189 -4.67 -12.79 -1.99
N ARG A 190 -3.97 -13.24 -3.05
CA ARG A 190 -4.01 -12.73 -4.44
C ARG A 190 -2.72 -12.06 -4.94
N THR A 191 -1.61 -12.80 -5.01
CA THR A 191 -0.74 -12.60 -6.17
C THR A 191 -1.57 -12.87 -7.43
N ARG A 192 -1.44 -12.02 -8.46
CA ARG A 192 -2.08 -12.24 -9.78
C ARG A 192 -1.89 -13.69 -10.26
N ASN A 193 -0.75 -14.27 -9.93
CA ASN A 193 -0.35 -15.63 -10.27
C ASN A 193 -1.13 -16.70 -9.49
N PHE A 194 -1.33 -16.54 -8.17
CA PHE A 194 -2.21 -17.45 -7.42
C PHE A 194 -3.67 -17.36 -7.87
N LYS A 195 -4.18 -16.16 -8.18
CA LYS A 195 -5.52 -16.01 -8.78
C LYS A 195 -5.64 -16.76 -10.10
N ALA A 196 -4.60 -16.71 -10.94
CA ALA A 196 -4.58 -17.40 -12.22
C ALA A 196 -4.54 -18.93 -12.05
N TYR A 197 -3.78 -19.42 -11.07
CA TYR A 197 -3.77 -20.84 -10.68
C TYR A 197 -5.11 -21.30 -10.12
N ALA A 198 -5.64 -20.62 -9.10
CA ALA A 198 -6.94 -20.96 -8.49
C ALA A 198 -8.11 -20.83 -9.48
N GLY A 199 -8.05 -19.86 -10.40
CA GLY A 199 -9.00 -19.72 -11.50
C GLY A 199 -8.98 -20.92 -12.43
N TRP A 200 -7.79 -21.41 -12.78
CA TRP A 200 -7.62 -22.64 -13.55
C TRP A 200 -8.09 -23.88 -12.78
N CYS A 201 -7.77 -24.02 -11.49
CA CYS A 201 -8.27 -25.15 -10.69
C CYS A 201 -9.81 -25.22 -10.71
N ARG A 202 -10.48 -24.06 -10.59
CA ARG A 202 -11.94 -23.96 -10.75
C ARG A 202 -12.40 -24.38 -12.13
N SER A 203 -11.72 -23.97 -13.20
CA SER A 203 -12.12 -24.35 -14.56
C SER A 203 -11.94 -25.85 -14.82
N GLN A 204 -11.07 -26.53 -14.08
CA GLN A 204 -10.91 -27.99 -14.10
C GLN A 204 -11.95 -28.72 -13.20
N GLY A 205 -12.89 -28.00 -12.58
CA GLY A 205 -13.90 -28.59 -11.69
C GLY A 205 -13.38 -28.99 -10.31
N LEU A 206 -12.16 -28.58 -9.92
CA LEU A 206 -11.61 -28.90 -8.61
C LEU A 206 -12.30 -28.08 -7.51
N LEU A 207 -12.56 -28.72 -6.36
CA LEU A 207 -13.12 -28.06 -5.18
C LEU A 207 -12.01 -27.40 -4.34
N PRO A 208 -12.30 -26.29 -3.63
CA PRO A 208 -11.37 -25.71 -2.66
C PRO A 208 -11.07 -26.66 -1.49
N PRO A 209 -9.92 -26.51 -0.79
CA PRO A 209 -8.95 -25.42 -0.90
C PRO A 209 -7.88 -25.66 -1.98
N TYR A 210 -7.59 -24.63 -2.79
CA TYR A 210 -6.54 -24.67 -3.82
C TYR A 210 -5.14 -24.37 -3.29
N PHE A 211 -5.01 -24.18 -1.97
CA PHE A 211 -3.75 -23.83 -1.31
C PHE A 211 -3.58 -24.74 -0.08
N PRO A 212 -2.38 -25.31 0.16
CA PRO A 212 -1.15 -25.19 -0.63
C PRO A 212 -1.28 -25.75 -2.05
N ALA A 213 -0.57 -25.18 -3.03
CA ALA A 213 -0.66 -25.67 -4.39
C ALA A 213 0.03 -27.03 -4.50
N ASP A 214 -0.68 -28.03 -5.04
CA ASP A 214 -0.12 -29.36 -5.28
C ASP A 214 0.88 -29.29 -6.45
N PRO A 215 2.12 -29.79 -6.30
CA PRO A 215 3.11 -29.81 -7.38
C PRO A 215 2.60 -30.44 -8.68
N ARG A 216 1.80 -31.50 -8.62
CA ARG A 216 1.21 -32.18 -9.79
C ARG A 216 0.18 -31.29 -10.50
N LEU A 217 -0.61 -30.53 -9.74
CA LEU A 217 -1.56 -29.57 -10.31
C LEU A 217 -0.84 -28.35 -10.89
N VAL A 218 0.26 -27.92 -10.27
CA VAL A 218 1.11 -26.86 -10.83
C VAL A 218 1.71 -27.29 -12.16
N GLU A 219 2.18 -28.53 -12.30
CA GLU A 219 2.68 -29.06 -13.57
C GLU A 219 1.62 -28.99 -14.68
N GLN A 220 0.40 -29.46 -14.39
CA GLN A 220 -0.74 -29.40 -15.34
C GLN A 220 -1.12 -27.96 -15.67
N TRP A 221 -1.12 -27.07 -14.68
CA TRP A 221 -1.38 -25.66 -14.88
C TRP A 221 -0.35 -24.99 -15.80
N LEU A 222 0.93 -25.33 -15.67
CA LEU A 222 1.99 -24.79 -16.55
C LEU A 222 1.80 -25.23 -17.99
N VAL A 223 1.39 -26.49 -18.21
CA VAL A 223 1.07 -27.01 -19.55
C VAL A 223 -0.16 -26.29 -20.11
N ALA A 224 -1.24 -26.17 -19.33
CA ALA A 224 -2.44 -25.45 -19.75
C ALA A 224 -2.14 -23.98 -20.10
N ARG A 225 -1.27 -23.29 -19.33
CA ARG A 225 -0.81 -21.94 -19.65
C ARG A 225 -0.02 -21.86 -20.97
N ALA A 226 0.68 -22.92 -21.36
CA ALA A 226 1.38 -22.96 -22.65
C ALA A 226 0.40 -23.14 -23.82
N GLU A 227 -0.73 -23.81 -23.60
CA GLU A 227 -1.77 -24.04 -24.60
C GLU A 227 -2.73 -22.85 -24.75
N GLU A 228 -2.81 -21.97 -23.75
CA GLU A 228 -3.65 -20.77 -23.80
C GLU A 228 -3.29 -19.85 -24.97
N ARG A 229 -4.31 -19.55 -25.78
CA ARG A 229 -4.23 -18.59 -26.89
C ARG A 229 -5.25 -17.49 -26.69
N ASN A 230 -4.89 -16.38 -26.02
CA ASN A 230 -5.77 -15.21 -26.03
C ASN A 230 -5.06 -13.88 -25.76
N PRO A 231 -4.92 -12.98 -26.75
CA PRO A 231 -5.10 -13.13 -28.20
C PRO A 231 -3.90 -13.80 -28.92
N LYS A 232 -2.80 -14.07 -28.19
CA LYS A 232 -1.58 -14.74 -28.69
C LYS A 232 -1.10 -15.76 -27.66
N PRO A 233 -0.30 -16.77 -28.05
CA PRO A 233 0.32 -17.68 -27.10
C PRO A 233 1.20 -16.90 -26.12
N LEU A 234 1.14 -17.30 -24.84
CA LEU A 234 2.00 -16.75 -23.80
C LEU A 234 3.47 -17.04 -24.12
N GLN A 235 4.36 -16.13 -23.75
CA GLN A 235 5.79 -16.37 -23.89
C GLN A 235 6.28 -17.31 -22.78
N PRO A 236 7.26 -18.21 -23.05
CA PRO A 236 7.82 -19.09 -22.03
C PRO A 236 8.30 -18.34 -20.77
N ALA A 237 8.87 -17.15 -20.95
CA ALA A 237 9.29 -16.28 -19.85
C ALA A 237 8.12 -15.85 -18.95
N THR A 238 6.94 -15.58 -19.52
CA THR A 238 5.74 -15.21 -18.76
C THR A 238 5.22 -16.39 -17.93
N ILE A 239 5.26 -17.60 -18.49
CA ILE A 239 4.83 -18.83 -17.80
C ILE A 239 5.77 -19.12 -16.63
N SER A 240 7.09 -19.01 -16.85
CA SER A 240 8.10 -19.13 -15.79
C SER A 240 7.94 -18.06 -14.70
N ALA A 241 7.68 -16.81 -15.06
CA ALA A 241 7.40 -15.74 -14.10
C ALA A 241 6.13 -16.01 -13.27
N GLY A 242 5.11 -16.63 -13.88
CA GLY A 242 3.92 -17.11 -13.19
C GLY A 242 4.25 -18.12 -12.09
N LEU A 243 5.09 -19.12 -12.41
CA LEU A 243 5.58 -20.09 -11.42
C LEU A 243 6.37 -19.41 -10.31
N THR A 244 7.32 -18.53 -10.63
CA THR A 244 8.11 -17.81 -9.64
C THR A 244 7.22 -17.00 -8.69
N GLY A 245 6.18 -16.36 -9.20
CA GLY A 245 5.23 -15.65 -8.36
C GLY A 245 4.33 -16.55 -7.51
N LEU A 246 4.06 -17.79 -7.95
CA LEU A 246 3.39 -18.79 -7.13
C LEU A 246 4.32 -19.32 -6.03
N ILE A 247 5.60 -19.53 -6.33
CA ILE A 247 6.61 -19.93 -5.34
C ILE A 247 6.75 -18.85 -4.26
N SER A 248 6.93 -17.58 -4.67
CA SER A 248 6.98 -16.44 -3.74
C SER A 248 5.77 -16.43 -2.81
N TYR A 249 4.56 -16.67 -3.34
CA TYR A 249 3.34 -16.71 -2.55
C TYR A 249 3.33 -17.82 -1.47
N HIS A 250 3.99 -18.96 -1.72
CA HIS A 250 4.17 -20.02 -0.73
C HIS A 250 5.22 -19.63 0.32
N THR A 251 6.36 -19.11 -0.14
CA THR A 251 7.44 -18.62 0.74
C THR A 251 6.94 -17.56 1.71
N ASP A 252 6.16 -16.58 1.23
CA ASP A 252 5.59 -15.49 2.03
C ASP A 252 4.63 -16.00 3.12
N ARG A 253 4.13 -17.24 3.00
CA ARG A 253 3.24 -17.90 3.97
C ARG A 253 3.95 -18.98 4.79
N GLY A 254 5.27 -19.04 4.73
CA GLY A 254 6.08 -20.02 5.46
C GLY A 254 5.97 -21.45 4.94
N ILE A 255 5.46 -21.66 3.72
CA ILE A 255 5.32 -22.99 3.13
C ILE A 255 6.55 -23.31 2.27
N THR A 256 7.16 -24.46 2.53
CA THR A 256 8.43 -24.90 1.92
C THR A 256 8.26 -25.86 0.75
N THR A 257 7.07 -25.96 0.16
CA THR A 257 6.81 -26.86 -0.98
C THR A 257 7.82 -26.64 -2.11
N ASP A 258 8.56 -27.68 -2.46
CA ASP A 258 9.57 -27.59 -3.51
C ASP A 258 8.91 -27.67 -4.90
N PHE A 259 8.79 -26.52 -5.57
CA PHE A 259 8.37 -26.42 -6.97
C PHE A 259 9.56 -26.37 -7.94
N ARG A 260 10.80 -26.52 -7.47
CA ARG A 260 12.02 -26.51 -8.30
C ARG A 260 12.45 -27.92 -8.72
N THR A 261 11.50 -28.85 -8.76
CA THR A 261 11.74 -30.25 -9.10
C THR A 261 12.33 -30.42 -10.51
N PRO A 262 13.13 -31.48 -10.75
CA PRO A 262 13.63 -31.80 -12.09
C PRO A 262 12.49 -32.00 -13.13
N ARG A 263 11.29 -32.35 -12.67
CA ARG A 263 10.11 -32.53 -13.53
C ARG A 263 9.57 -31.20 -14.04
N ILE A 264 9.38 -30.22 -13.15
CA ILE A 264 8.95 -28.86 -13.54
C ILE A 264 10.00 -28.20 -14.46
N LYS A 265 11.31 -28.38 -14.17
CA LYS A 265 12.38 -27.91 -15.06
C LYS A 265 12.26 -28.49 -16.48
N ARG A 266 12.00 -29.80 -16.60
CA ARG A 266 11.78 -30.46 -17.90
C ARG A 266 10.53 -29.97 -18.62
N ILE A 267 9.44 -29.73 -17.89
CA ILE A 267 8.21 -29.16 -18.46
C ILE A 267 8.47 -27.76 -19.02
N LEU A 268 9.11 -26.88 -18.25
CA LEU A 268 9.45 -25.53 -18.72
C LEU A 268 10.40 -25.56 -19.93
N ALA A 269 11.36 -26.49 -19.97
CA ALA A 269 12.20 -26.69 -21.14
C ALA A 269 11.39 -27.17 -22.36
N GLY A 270 10.43 -28.09 -22.17
CA GLY A 270 9.51 -28.54 -23.22
C GLY A 270 8.63 -27.41 -23.76
N ILE A 271 8.03 -26.63 -22.87
CA ILE A 271 7.24 -25.43 -23.21
C ILE A 271 8.08 -24.45 -24.04
N THR A 272 9.33 -24.22 -23.63
CA THR A 272 10.25 -23.33 -24.34
C THR A 272 10.57 -23.82 -25.75
N ARG A 273 10.73 -25.13 -25.94
CA ARG A 273 10.94 -25.73 -27.27
C ARG A 273 9.71 -25.64 -28.18
N ILE A 274 8.52 -25.87 -27.63
CA ILE A 274 7.26 -25.88 -28.40
C ILE A 274 6.86 -24.47 -28.83
N LEU A 275 6.89 -23.51 -27.90
CA LEU A 275 6.45 -22.14 -28.17
C LEU A 275 7.51 -21.29 -28.88
N GLY A 276 8.77 -21.74 -28.83
CA GLY A 276 9.92 -20.97 -29.29
C GLY A 276 10.22 -19.79 -28.36
N VAL A 277 11.49 -19.38 -28.36
CA VAL A 277 11.89 -18.12 -27.74
C VAL A 277 11.86 -17.07 -28.82
N LYS A 278 11.07 -16.01 -28.63
CA LYS A 278 11.10 -14.89 -29.57
C LYS A 278 12.54 -14.35 -29.61
N PRO A 279 13.16 -14.23 -30.80
CA PRO A 279 14.51 -13.68 -30.89
C PRO A 279 14.51 -12.30 -30.25
N THR A 280 15.50 -12.08 -29.40
CA THR A 280 15.73 -10.76 -28.81
C THR A 280 15.97 -9.81 -29.98
N ARG A 281 15.01 -8.93 -30.25
CA ARG A 281 15.19 -7.91 -31.29
C ARG A 281 16.40 -7.08 -30.89
N GLU A 282 17.49 -7.22 -31.62
CA GLU A 282 18.62 -6.31 -31.51
C GLU A 282 18.11 -4.91 -31.82
N ARG A 283 18.21 -4.04 -30.82
CA ARG A 283 17.87 -2.63 -30.97
C ARG A 283 19.18 -1.94 -31.32
N ALA A 284 19.30 -1.47 -32.55
CA ALA A 284 20.39 -0.59 -32.92
C ALA A 284 20.43 0.61 -31.94
N PRO A 285 21.62 1.07 -31.54
CA PRO A 285 21.72 2.21 -30.64
C PRO A 285 21.06 3.41 -31.28
N LEU A 286 20.24 4.11 -30.50
CA LEU A 286 19.76 5.43 -30.90
C LEU A 286 20.97 6.36 -30.86
N THR A 287 21.37 6.92 -32.00
CA THR A 287 22.49 7.87 -32.07
C THR A 287 21.97 9.30 -32.15
N ARG A 288 22.81 10.26 -31.77
CA ARG A 288 22.53 11.69 -31.89
C ARG A 288 22.17 12.09 -33.33
N ASP A 289 22.87 11.54 -34.32
CA ASP A 289 22.63 11.87 -35.73
C ASP A 289 21.26 11.38 -36.22
N LEU A 290 20.79 10.23 -35.73
CA LEU A 290 19.44 9.76 -36.01
C LEU A 290 18.38 10.69 -35.40
N LEU A 291 18.60 11.17 -34.18
CA LEU A 291 17.70 12.13 -33.53
C LEU A 291 17.66 13.47 -34.26
N LEU A 292 18.82 13.98 -34.71
CA LEU A 292 18.90 15.18 -35.53
C LEU A 292 18.16 15.01 -36.86
N LYS A 293 18.31 13.87 -37.54
CA LYS A 293 17.56 13.58 -38.78
C LYS A 293 16.04 13.58 -38.54
N ILE A 294 15.58 13.00 -37.43
CA ILE A 294 14.16 13.01 -37.06
C ILE A 294 13.70 14.45 -36.78
N PHE A 295 14.49 15.23 -36.04
CA PHE A 295 14.16 16.60 -35.70
C PHE A 295 14.11 17.54 -36.92
N LEU A 296 15.05 17.40 -37.84
CA LEU A 296 15.17 18.20 -39.06
C LEU A 296 14.23 17.72 -40.19
N SER A 297 13.67 16.51 -40.09
CA SER A 297 12.68 16.02 -41.06
C SER A 297 11.37 16.80 -40.98
N SER A 298 10.59 16.83 -42.07
CA SER A 298 9.25 17.45 -42.04
C SER A 298 8.28 16.61 -41.21
N TRP A 299 7.79 17.18 -40.11
CA TRP A 299 6.80 16.54 -39.24
C TRP A 299 5.39 16.64 -39.86
N PRO A 300 4.46 15.73 -39.52
CA PRO A 300 3.07 15.84 -39.95
C PRO A 300 2.46 17.21 -39.58
N PRO A 301 1.68 17.86 -40.47
CA PRO A 301 1.03 19.15 -40.19
C PRO A 301 0.20 19.14 -38.90
N SER A 302 -0.42 18.02 -38.57
CA SER A 302 -1.19 17.81 -37.34
C SER A 302 -0.40 17.97 -36.04
N LEU A 303 0.93 17.80 -36.08
CA LEU A 303 1.86 18.03 -34.96
C LEU A 303 2.51 19.41 -35.00
N LEU A 304 2.35 20.15 -36.11
CA LEU A 304 3.01 21.43 -36.40
C LEU A 304 2.13 22.66 -36.11
N ASN A 305 0.85 22.48 -35.75
CA ASN A 305 -0.09 23.59 -35.55
C ASN A 305 0.31 24.56 -34.42
N SER A 306 1.28 24.21 -33.57
CA SER A 306 1.84 25.10 -32.56
C SER A 306 3.35 24.89 -32.40
N ASN A 307 4.12 25.97 -32.50
CA ASN A 307 5.57 25.98 -32.25
C ASN A 307 5.93 25.42 -30.87
N HIS A 308 5.04 25.57 -29.87
CA HIS A 308 5.26 25.03 -28.52
C HIS A 308 5.29 23.50 -28.49
N VAL A 309 4.45 22.83 -29.29
CA VAL A 309 4.40 21.35 -29.34
C VAL A 309 5.70 20.81 -29.92
N ARG A 310 6.21 21.44 -30.99
CA ARG A 310 7.48 21.08 -31.60
C ARG A 310 8.65 21.21 -30.62
N LEU A 311 8.74 22.34 -29.92
CA LEU A 311 9.78 22.59 -28.92
C LEU A 311 9.68 21.60 -27.75
N THR A 312 8.47 21.30 -27.28
CA THR A 312 8.26 20.35 -26.18
C THR A 312 8.73 18.94 -26.55
N ILE A 313 8.43 18.48 -27.76
CA ILE A 313 8.88 17.17 -28.23
C ILE A 313 10.39 17.14 -28.42
N ALA A 314 10.98 18.21 -28.97
CA ALA A 314 12.42 18.34 -29.14
C ALA A 314 13.16 18.32 -27.80
N ALA A 315 12.71 19.12 -26.84
CA ALA A 315 13.22 19.14 -25.47
C ALA A 315 13.11 17.75 -24.82
N SER A 316 11.97 17.08 -24.99
CA SER A 316 11.75 15.73 -24.45
C SER A 316 12.76 14.72 -25.01
N PHE A 317 13.03 14.74 -26.31
CA PHE A 317 14.02 13.86 -26.91
C PHE A 317 15.45 14.21 -26.50
N ALA A 318 15.80 15.50 -26.47
CA ALA A 318 17.14 15.94 -26.05
C ALA A 318 17.42 15.54 -24.60
N VAL A 319 16.47 15.81 -23.70
CA VAL A 319 16.55 15.44 -22.28
C VAL A 319 16.59 13.92 -22.10
N ALA A 320 15.74 13.17 -22.81
CA ALA A 320 15.73 11.72 -22.70
C ALA A 320 17.02 11.07 -23.22
N PHE A 321 17.57 11.59 -24.32
CA PHE A 321 18.81 11.07 -24.90
C PHE A 321 20.03 11.41 -24.02
N THR A 322 20.18 12.66 -23.63
CA THR A 322 21.32 13.12 -22.83
C THR A 322 21.26 12.64 -21.37
N GLY A 323 20.06 12.52 -20.81
CA GLY A 323 19.81 11.98 -19.48
C GLY A 323 19.69 10.45 -19.43
N PHE A 324 19.85 9.75 -20.56
CA PHE A 324 19.69 8.29 -20.68
C PHE A 324 18.39 7.76 -20.07
N LEU A 325 17.30 8.51 -20.22
CA LEU A 325 16.02 8.21 -19.60
C LEU A 325 15.30 7.09 -20.33
N ARG A 326 14.70 6.17 -19.58
CA ARG A 326 13.74 5.21 -20.12
C ARG A 326 12.45 5.93 -20.45
N VAL A 327 11.73 5.48 -21.48
CA VAL A 327 10.44 6.10 -21.88
C VAL A 327 9.46 6.26 -20.71
N GLY A 328 9.37 5.27 -19.82
CA GLY A 328 8.48 5.33 -18.66
C GLY A 328 8.96 6.21 -17.51
N GLU A 329 10.15 6.83 -17.60
CA GLU A 329 10.69 7.75 -16.58
C GLU A 329 10.32 9.21 -16.88
N PHE A 330 10.00 9.55 -18.14
CA PHE A 330 9.64 10.91 -18.55
C PHE A 330 8.29 11.02 -19.30
N THR A 331 7.55 9.92 -19.43
CA THR A 331 6.20 9.91 -20.00
C THR A 331 5.16 9.39 -19.00
N TYR A 332 3.92 9.81 -19.17
CA TYR A 332 2.77 9.43 -18.36
C TYR A 332 1.51 9.33 -19.22
N THR A 333 0.48 8.64 -18.72
CA THR A 333 -0.81 8.52 -19.39
C THR A 333 -1.82 9.54 -18.89
N ALA A 334 -2.91 9.77 -19.62
CA ALA A 334 -3.95 10.70 -19.20
C ALA A 334 -4.56 10.34 -17.82
N ARG A 335 -4.67 9.05 -17.50
CA ARG A 335 -5.18 8.59 -16.19
C ARG A 335 -4.22 8.88 -15.04
N ASP A 336 -2.93 9.04 -15.33
CA ASP A 336 -1.95 9.34 -14.30
C ASP A 336 -2.12 10.79 -13.80
N LEU A 337 -2.65 11.70 -14.62
CA LEU A 337 -2.87 13.11 -14.26
C LEU A 337 -3.90 13.29 -13.14
N ASP A 338 -4.85 12.37 -13.01
CA ASP A 338 -5.88 12.42 -11.97
C ASP A 338 -5.33 12.02 -10.58
N ARG A 339 -4.07 11.61 -10.51
CA ARG A 339 -3.44 11.17 -9.27
C ARG A 339 -3.09 12.35 -8.37
N PRO A 340 -3.47 12.34 -7.09
CA PRO A 340 -3.13 13.42 -6.15
C PRO A 340 -1.62 13.51 -5.89
N ASP A 341 -0.87 12.43 -6.14
CA ASP A 341 0.58 12.31 -5.94
C ASP A 341 1.39 12.43 -7.24
N PHE A 342 0.79 12.93 -8.32
CA PHE A 342 1.42 12.98 -9.65
C PHE A 342 2.81 13.63 -9.64
N HIS A 343 2.95 14.79 -8.99
CA HIS A 343 4.20 15.56 -8.92
C HIS A 343 5.34 14.83 -8.20
N LEU A 344 5.04 13.84 -7.36
CA LEU A 344 6.02 13.05 -6.62
C LEU A 344 6.47 11.80 -7.39
N LEU A 345 5.74 11.41 -8.44
CA LEU A 345 5.98 10.17 -9.16
C LEU A 345 6.45 10.38 -10.60
N PHE A 346 6.07 11.50 -11.19
CA PHE A 346 6.32 11.80 -12.59
C PHE A 346 7.17 13.05 -12.75
N LEU A 347 7.98 13.05 -13.80
CA LEU A 347 8.76 14.21 -14.18
C LEU A 347 7.82 15.38 -14.50
N THR A 348 8.02 16.52 -13.84
CA THR A 348 7.25 17.74 -14.10
C THR A 348 8.18 18.91 -14.39
N ARG A 349 7.62 20.05 -14.83
CA ARG A 349 8.42 21.27 -15.03
C ARG A 349 9.14 21.72 -13.74
N ALA A 350 8.54 21.49 -12.57
CA ALA A 350 9.15 21.80 -11.29
C ALA A 350 10.37 20.91 -10.96
N SER A 351 10.52 19.78 -11.65
CA SER A 351 11.67 18.89 -11.53
C SER A 351 12.91 19.40 -12.27
N VAL A 352 12.78 20.47 -13.07
CA VAL A 352 13.87 21.06 -13.86
C VAL A 352 14.34 22.34 -13.18
N SER A 353 15.66 22.47 -13.03
CA SER A 353 16.32 23.70 -12.57
C SER A 353 17.50 24.01 -13.47
N ILE A 354 17.67 25.25 -13.88
CA ILE A 354 18.77 25.68 -14.75
C ILE A 354 19.75 26.51 -13.91
N SER A 355 21.05 26.28 -14.07
CA SER A 355 22.10 27.09 -13.43
C SER A 355 21.96 28.57 -13.78
N SER A 356 22.33 29.46 -12.87
CA SER A 356 22.38 30.90 -13.14
C SER A 356 23.30 31.27 -14.31
N THR A 357 24.33 30.45 -14.57
CA THR A 357 25.24 30.61 -15.70
C THR A 357 24.70 30.05 -17.02
N GLY A 358 23.64 29.22 -16.97
CA GLY A 358 23.06 28.59 -18.17
C GLY A 358 23.88 27.45 -18.76
N ASP A 359 24.89 26.96 -18.04
CA ASP A 359 25.80 25.89 -18.52
C ASP A 359 25.28 24.49 -18.24
N VAL A 360 24.41 24.34 -17.24
CA VAL A 360 23.91 23.04 -16.77
C VAL A 360 22.44 23.15 -16.40
N ALA A 361 21.64 22.17 -16.82
CA ALA A 361 20.30 21.94 -16.30
C ALA A 361 20.32 20.71 -15.37
N ARG A 362 19.76 20.84 -14.17
CA ARG A 362 19.56 19.77 -13.22
C ARG A 362 18.11 19.28 -13.29
N LEU A 363 17.96 17.99 -13.54
CA LEU A 363 16.70 17.27 -13.61
C LEU A 363 16.56 16.35 -12.40
N LEU A 364 15.59 16.58 -11.53
CA LEU A 364 15.28 15.67 -10.42
C LEU A 364 14.30 14.60 -10.89
N LEU A 365 14.80 13.39 -11.18
CA LEU A 365 13.96 12.27 -11.57
C LEU A 365 13.31 11.65 -10.32
N PRO A 366 11.98 11.74 -10.12
CA PRO A 366 11.36 11.28 -8.86
C PRO A 366 11.37 9.76 -8.67
N ARG A 367 11.43 9.01 -9.77
CA ARG A 367 11.43 7.55 -9.76
C ARG A 367 12.32 7.01 -10.87
N SER A 368 13.26 6.15 -10.51
CA SER A 368 13.95 5.27 -11.45
C SER A 368 13.64 3.80 -11.13
N LYS A 369 13.71 2.93 -12.13
CA LYS A 369 13.60 1.47 -11.89
C LYS A 369 14.71 0.93 -11.00
N THR A 370 15.85 1.61 -10.97
CA THR A 370 17.01 1.27 -10.14
C THR A 370 17.04 2.03 -8.82
N ASP A 371 16.03 2.86 -8.54
CA ASP A 371 15.86 3.55 -7.25
C ASP A 371 14.83 2.79 -6.39
N PRO A 372 15.27 1.82 -5.58
CA PRO A 372 14.36 1.08 -4.72
C PRO A 372 13.71 1.99 -3.67
N ASN A 373 14.35 3.07 -3.24
CA ASN A 373 13.86 3.90 -2.14
C ASN A 373 13.02 5.09 -2.60
N ARG A 374 12.99 5.37 -3.91
CA ARG A 374 12.31 6.53 -4.53
C ARG A 374 12.72 7.85 -3.88
N GLY A 375 14.00 7.97 -3.53
CA GLY A 375 14.57 9.20 -3.00
C GLY A 375 14.70 10.30 -4.07
N GLY A 376 14.53 9.93 -5.34
CA GLY A 376 14.74 10.80 -6.47
C GLY A 376 16.21 10.91 -6.81
N ILE A 377 16.52 10.87 -8.10
CA ILE A 377 17.90 10.92 -8.60
C ILE A 377 18.10 12.23 -9.36
N PRO A 378 19.03 13.10 -8.93
CA PRO A 378 19.41 14.26 -9.73
C PRO A 378 20.23 13.80 -10.94
N ILE A 379 19.83 14.26 -12.12
CA ILE A 379 20.51 14.05 -13.40
C ILE A 379 20.96 15.41 -13.89
N TYR A 380 22.22 15.53 -14.28
CA TYR A 380 22.81 16.77 -14.75
C TYR A 380 22.96 16.71 -16.26
N LEU A 381 22.41 17.72 -16.95
CA LEU A 381 22.43 17.87 -18.40
C LEU A 381 23.34 19.04 -18.72
N ALA A 382 24.47 18.77 -19.36
CA ALA A 382 25.40 19.81 -19.78
C ALA A 382 24.90 20.54 -21.03
N ARG A 383 25.21 21.83 -21.12
CA ARG A 383 25.03 22.61 -22.34
C ARG A 383 25.93 22.05 -23.45
N ALA A 384 25.34 21.87 -24.63
CA ALA A 384 26.03 21.57 -25.85
C ALA A 384 25.91 22.74 -26.84
N ASP A 385 26.92 22.93 -27.68
CA ASP A 385 26.92 23.94 -28.75
C ASP A 385 26.25 23.42 -30.01
N ASP A 386 25.01 22.93 -29.86
CA ASP A 386 24.23 22.41 -30.98
C ASP A 386 22.74 22.79 -30.89
N VAL A 387 22.01 22.50 -31.97
CA VAL A 387 20.56 22.69 -32.06
C VAL A 387 19.75 21.69 -31.23
N PHE A 388 20.40 20.63 -30.73
CA PHE A 388 19.79 19.57 -29.92
C PHE A 388 20.19 19.67 -28.44
N CYS A 389 20.62 20.87 -28.02
CA CYS A 389 21.14 21.11 -26.70
C CYS A 389 19.99 21.06 -25.69
N PRO A 390 20.04 20.14 -24.70
CA PRO A 390 18.96 19.99 -23.74
C PRO A 390 18.74 21.27 -22.92
N VAL A 391 19.81 21.99 -22.58
CA VAL A 391 19.73 23.24 -21.78
C VAL A 391 19.11 24.40 -22.57
N ARG A 392 19.29 24.44 -23.89
CA ARG A 392 18.71 25.49 -24.75
C ARG A 392 17.23 25.22 -25.08
N LEU A 393 16.84 23.95 -25.11
CA LEU A 393 15.49 23.51 -25.46
C LEU A 393 14.53 23.50 -24.26
N LEU A 394 15.07 23.34 -23.04
CA LEU A 394 14.36 23.53 -21.76
C LEU A 394 14.15 25.01 -21.47
#